data_AF-A0A1Y1MB94-F1
#
_entry.id   AF-A0A1Y1MB94-F1
#
_cell.length_a   1.000
_cell.length_b   1.000
_cell.length_c   1.000
_cell.angle_alpha   90.00
_cell.angle_beta   90.00
_cell.angle_gamma   90.00
#
_symmetry.space_group_name_H-M   'P 1'
#
loop_
_entity.id
_entity.type
_entity.pdbx_description
1 polymer ?
#
loop_
_entity_poly.entity_id
_entity_poly.type
_entity_poly.pdbx_seq_one_letter_code
_entity_poly.pdbx_strand_id
1 'polypeptide(L)'
;MKSILPFLLLIEITTSSLLRNEDDFNNMASLIGAHREKTFFKIASVPLPANPIEKTKVKASLLYFEESLEVILAKREKKYAHFDSSLIQSMKMGTMQLRPTKFLAREWKEKNICESDENCLYKGECYGVDAARCLSKHSGRKSTALKKSHTENVSPWRMLWTPTCVMSIVCDWYVTSLPIHQNKSDVGRPYTYDFGGTPFPVEEMNTTKGKEITEDWTAFTLNNNKINEYHKDIELLCLDKGRENIHCSYPHYRKPSQKVIVRLDPNKLEATHLNMKVNVDSITVREKGGMVILRRKGNSIVTESHQEKLEENRGKPASLEDVLMIKNEMLYLNQESKYNEYRLTQSIKALYEVLNKMIKSISMIDDHLIGDVMGRSFNTKWITPSTFAVTHRETEKGFGSSNCEGHRIFKEGRILEKNDGDTCFNIAGERVTSMKVFKDDDGVLDTVEDLIDPDISASGWSGWTTLMRKVLDDLVPDDSKDSNLEGDTSSGIGIPSIFGSPPFILSIVAIVLSILSLMISCMNRK
;
A
#
# COMPACT_ATOMS: atom_id res chain seq x y z
N MET A 1 0.81 22.46 -19.64
CA MET A 1 0.34 23.86 -19.58
C MET A 1 1.14 24.61 -18.51
N LYS A 2 1.71 25.77 -18.87
CA LYS A 2 2.33 26.83 -18.02
C LYS A 2 3.28 26.34 -16.90
N SER A 3 4.56 26.09 -17.17
CA SER A 3 5.67 27.08 -17.09
C SER A 3 5.62 27.99 -15.85
N ILE A 4 6.27 27.56 -14.76
CA ILE A 4 6.84 28.41 -13.70
C ILE A 4 8.16 27.76 -13.23
N LEU A 5 9.25 28.06 -13.94
CA LEU A 5 10.60 28.23 -13.38
C LEU A 5 10.81 29.75 -13.43
N PRO A 6 11.08 30.45 -12.32
CA PRO A 6 12.49 30.66 -11.93
C PRO A 6 12.71 30.97 -10.44
N PHE A 7 13.68 30.33 -9.76
CA PHE A 7 14.33 30.90 -8.55
C PHE A 7 15.62 30.14 -8.20
N LEU A 8 16.50 29.89 -9.18
CA LEU A 8 17.83 29.33 -8.94
C LEU A 8 18.81 29.88 -9.98
N LEU A 9 19.11 31.17 -9.88
CA LEU A 9 20.22 31.82 -10.59
C LEU A 9 20.38 33.24 -10.05
N LEU A 10 21.16 33.39 -8.97
CA LEU A 10 21.91 34.59 -8.60
C LEU A 10 22.54 34.34 -7.23
N ILE A 11 23.81 33.97 -7.23
CA ILE A 11 24.92 34.45 -6.38
C ILE A 11 26.08 33.50 -6.69
N GLU A 12 26.68 33.69 -7.85
CA GLU A 12 28.07 33.35 -8.10
C GLU A 12 28.59 34.43 -9.05
N ILE A 13 29.81 34.92 -8.77
CA ILE A 13 30.56 35.96 -9.49
C ILE A 13 30.21 37.40 -9.09
N THR A 14 30.92 37.93 -8.08
CA THR A 14 31.71 39.17 -8.20
C THR A 14 32.76 39.24 -7.07
N THR A 15 33.85 38.49 -7.19
CA THR A 15 35.10 38.77 -6.45
C THR A 15 36.36 38.64 -7.32
N SER A 16 36.23 38.56 -8.64
CA SER A 16 37.39 38.34 -9.54
C SER A 16 37.77 39.52 -10.45
N SER A 17 37.18 40.71 -10.29
CA SER A 17 37.48 41.87 -11.17
C SER A 17 37.88 43.18 -10.50
N LEU A 18 38.19 43.21 -9.20
CA LEU A 18 38.48 44.45 -8.46
C LEU A 18 39.89 44.55 -7.84
N LEU A 19 40.88 43.85 -8.38
CA LEU A 19 42.28 44.02 -7.94
C LEU A 19 43.19 44.13 -9.16
N ARG A 20 43.28 45.33 -9.75
CA ARG A 20 44.29 45.63 -10.78
C ARG A 20 44.98 46.98 -10.68
N ASN A 21 44.79 47.75 -9.61
CA ASN A 21 45.59 48.95 -9.36
C ASN A 21 46.17 48.93 -7.94
N GLU A 22 47.50 48.91 -7.83
CA GLU A 22 48.23 49.04 -6.56
C GLU A 22 47.99 50.40 -5.88
N ASP A 23 47.57 51.43 -6.63
CA ASP A 23 47.29 52.76 -6.09
C ASP A 23 45.97 52.83 -5.29
N ASP A 24 45.01 51.94 -5.54
CA ASP A 24 43.75 51.89 -4.78
C ASP A 24 43.92 51.20 -3.42
N PHE A 25 44.94 50.35 -3.26
CA PHE A 25 45.21 49.64 -2.00
C PHE A 25 45.79 50.58 -0.92
N ASN A 26 46.61 51.55 -1.34
CA ASN A 26 47.21 52.54 -0.43
C ASN A 26 46.19 53.61 0.03
N ASN A 27 45.23 53.98 -0.82
CA ASN A 27 44.13 54.86 -0.42
C ASN A 27 43.11 54.17 0.50
N MET A 28 42.89 52.86 0.36
CA MET A 28 42.02 52.11 1.27
C MET A 28 42.66 51.91 2.66
N ALA A 29 43.97 51.74 2.73
CA ALA A 29 44.70 51.65 4.00
C ALA A 29 44.65 52.97 4.80
N SER A 30 44.61 54.12 4.11
CA SER A 30 44.43 55.45 4.72
C SER A 30 43.02 55.68 5.28
N LEU A 31 41.97 55.11 4.66
CA LEU A 31 40.58 55.20 5.14
C LEU A 31 40.28 54.23 6.30
N ILE A 32 40.95 53.09 6.38
CA ILE A 32 40.81 52.13 7.49
C ILE A 32 41.48 52.65 8.77
N GLY A 33 42.40 53.61 8.67
CA GLY A 33 43.08 54.24 9.80
C GLY A 33 42.20 55.18 10.65
N ALA A 34 41.06 55.65 10.13
CA ALA A 34 40.27 56.71 10.78
C ALA A 34 38.91 56.27 11.36
N HIS A 35 38.44 55.04 11.07
CA HIS A 35 37.23 54.48 11.69
C HIS A 35 37.43 53.00 12.03
N ARG A 36 38.24 52.72 13.07
CA ARG A 36 38.10 51.48 13.85
C ARG A 36 36.84 51.56 14.71
N GLU A 37 35.68 51.64 14.08
CA GLU A 37 34.48 51.13 14.74
C GLU A 37 34.73 49.63 14.94
N LYS A 38 34.60 49.18 16.19
CA LYS A 38 34.77 47.78 16.55
C LYS A 38 33.70 46.98 15.81
N THR A 39 34.00 46.47 14.63
CA THR A 39 33.16 45.49 13.94
C THR A 39 33.23 44.20 14.75
N PHE A 40 32.22 43.98 15.59
CA PHE A 40 32.04 42.73 16.30
C PHE A 40 31.51 41.69 15.32
N PHE A 41 32.36 40.75 14.91
CA PHE A 41 31.91 39.59 14.14
C PHE A 41 31.20 38.61 15.06
N LYS A 42 29.96 38.26 14.71
CA LYS A 42 29.19 37.21 15.40
C LYS A 42 29.19 35.96 14.53
N ILE A 43 29.53 34.81 15.12
CA ILE A 43 29.38 33.52 14.45
C ILE A 43 27.89 33.29 14.22
N ALA A 44 27.50 33.18 12.95
CA ALA A 44 26.12 32.90 12.59
C ALA A 44 25.75 31.46 12.96
N SER A 45 24.61 31.26 13.61
CA SER A 45 24.06 29.94 13.89
C SER A 45 23.32 29.39 12.67
N VAL A 46 23.45 28.09 12.40
CA VAL A 46 22.64 27.43 11.38
C VAL A 46 21.20 27.31 11.90
N PRO A 47 20.19 27.86 11.19
CA PRO A 47 18.81 27.75 11.63
C PRO A 47 18.30 26.31 11.50
N LEU A 48 17.56 25.86 12.51
CA LEU A 48 16.83 24.59 12.42
C LEU A 48 15.68 24.71 11.40
N PRO A 49 15.32 23.61 10.71
CA PRO A 49 14.18 23.63 9.81
C PRO A 49 12.90 24.00 10.56
N ALA A 50 12.07 24.86 9.95
CA ALA A 50 10.90 25.42 10.61
C ALA A 50 9.82 24.38 10.99
N ASN A 51 9.76 23.26 10.29
CA ASN A 51 8.74 22.22 10.46
C ASN A 51 9.36 20.81 10.38
N PRO A 52 10.00 20.31 11.45
CA PRO A 52 10.41 18.91 11.51
C PRO A 52 9.18 17.99 11.50
N ILE A 53 9.30 16.82 10.87
CA ILE A 53 8.29 15.76 10.91
C ILE A 53 8.34 15.16 12.32
N GLU A 54 7.19 15.06 13.00
CA GLU A 54 7.12 14.43 14.31
C GLU A 54 6.52 13.03 14.23
N LYS A 55 7.03 12.17 15.09
CA LYS A 55 6.54 10.81 15.27
C LYS A 55 5.70 10.76 16.53
N THR A 56 4.43 10.43 16.39
CA THR A 56 3.47 10.40 17.49
C THR A 56 2.81 9.03 17.60
N LYS A 57 2.65 8.54 18.84
CA LYS A 57 1.85 7.35 19.13
C LYS A 57 0.44 7.77 19.47
N VAL A 58 -0.55 7.18 18.80
CA VAL A 58 -1.94 7.60 18.90
C VAL A 58 -2.82 6.39 19.15
N LYS A 59 -3.70 6.47 20.15
CA LYS A 59 -4.72 5.43 20.38
C LYS A 59 -5.83 5.57 19.34
N ALA A 60 -6.24 4.45 18.76
CA ALA A 60 -7.28 4.40 17.75
C ALA A 60 -8.19 3.19 17.96
N SER A 61 -9.41 3.27 17.42
CA SER A 61 -10.31 2.14 17.31
C SER A 61 -10.28 1.60 15.88
N LEU A 62 -9.97 0.32 15.75
CA LEU A 62 -10.04 -0.45 14.52
C LEU A 62 -11.40 -1.15 14.46
N LEU A 63 -12.16 -0.84 13.43
CA LEU A 63 -13.41 -1.51 13.07
C LEU A 63 -13.13 -2.34 11.82
N TYR A 64 -13.49 -3.61 11.82
CA TYR A 64 -13.25 -4.46 10.66
C TYR A 64 -14.31 -5.55 10.50
N PHE A 65 -14.53 -5.97 9.26
CA PHE A 65 -15.41 -7.08 8.90
C PHE A 65 -14.62 -8.36 8.61
N GLU A 66 -15.30 -9.46 8.37
CA GLU A 66 -14.69 -10.66 7.78
C GLU A 66 -14.04 -10.29 6.42
N GLU A 67 -12.94 -10.94 6.04
CA GLU A 67 -12.21 -10.60 4.79
C GLU A 67 -13.01 -10.95 3.54
N SER A 68 -13.82 -12.00 3.61
CA SER A 68 -14.56 -12.51 2.46
C SER A 68 -15.84 -13.20 2.90
N LEU A 69 -16.82 -13.21 2.01
CA LEU A 69 -18.13 -13.79 2.20
C LEU A 69 -18.32 -15.00 1.29
N GLU A 70 -18.82 -16.10 1.86
CA GLU A 70 -19.25 -17.24 1.06
C GLU A 70 -20.59 -16.92 0.35
N VAL A 71 -20.58 -17.02 -0.97
CA VAL A 71 -21.69 -16.64 -1.87
C VAL A 71 -22.08 -17.83 -2.73
N ILE A 72 -23.39 -18.09 -2.85
CA ILE A 72 -23.94 -18.95 -3.90
C ILE A 72 -24.25 -18.08 -5.11
N LEU A 73 -23.66 -18.44 -6.24
CA LEU A 73 -24.04 -17.92 -7.54
C LEU A 73 -24.95 -18.96 -8.19
N ALA A 74 -26.16 -18.56 -8.56
CA ALA A 74 -27.16 -19.45 -9.11
C ALA A 74 -27.80 -18.84 -10.37
N LYS A 75 -28.00 -19.70 -11.37
CA LYS A 75 -28.61 -19.39 -12.66
C LYS A 75 -29.81 -20.29 -12.89
N ARG A 76 -30.90 -19.71 -13.39
CA ARG A 76 -32.04 -20.45 -13.90
C ARG A 76 -32.68 -19.67 -15.04
N GLU A 77 -32.65 -20.24 -16.23
CA GLU A 77 -33.20 -19.61 -17.43
C GLU A 77 -33.97 -20.61 -18.27
N LYS A 78 -34.94 -20.12 -19.02
CA LYS A 78 -35.73 -20.90 -19.97
C LYS A 78 -35.54 -20.32 -21.36
N LYS A 79 -34.98 -21.08 -22.28
CA LYS A 79 -35.03 -20.78 -23.71
C LYS A 79 -36.24 -21.49 -24.32
N TYR A 80 -37.00 -20.78 -25.14
CA TYR A 80 -38.20 -21.35 -25.73
C TYR A 80 -38.44 -20.85 -27.17
N ALA A 81 -39.13 -21.68 -27.94
CA ALA A 81 -39.72 -21.38 -29.23
C ALA A 81 -41.19 -21.83 -29.21
N HIS A 82 -42.10 -20.88 -29.40
CA HIS A 82 -43.55 -21.12 -29.43
C HIS A 82 -44.12 -20.79 -30.80
N PHE A 83 -44.91 -21.70 -31.37
CA PHE A 83 -45.65 -21.49 -32.61
C PHE A 83 -47.15 -21.39 -32.32
N ASP A 84 -47.79 -20.32 -32.79
CA ASP A 84 -49.24 -20.17 -32.72
C ASP A 84 -49.93 -21.02 -33.82
N SER A 85 -51.20 -21.42 -33.60
CA SER A 85 -51.97 -22.28 -34.53
C SER A 85 -52.57 -21.55 -35.74
N SER A 86 -52.18 -20.30 -36.03
CA SER A 86 -52.74 -19.50 -37.11
C SER A 86 -52.23 -19.92 -38.50
N LEU A 87 -53.04 -19.65 -39.54
CA LEU A 87 -52.67 -19.81 -40.96
C LEU A 87 -51.38 -19.06 -41.32
N ILE A 88 -51.15 -17.91 -40.68
CA ILE A 88 -49.86 -17.19 -40.67
C ILE A 88 -49.22 -17.50 -39.33
N GLN A 89 -48.41 -18.56 -39.27
CA GLN A 89 -47.79 -19.00 -38.02
C GLN A 89 -46.77 -17.96 -37.54
N SER A 90 -47.06 -17.25 -36.45
CA SER A 90 -46.08 -16.44 -35.74
C SER A 90 -45.23 -17.33 -34.82
N MET A 91 -43.91 -17.21 -34.95
CA MET A 91 -42.96 -17.83 -34.05
C MET A 91 -42.51 -16.81 -33.00
N LYS A 92 -42.65 -17.15 -31.72
CA LYS A 92 -42.07 -16.40 -30.60
C LYS A 92 -40.91 -17.20 -30.04
N MET A 93 -39.70 -16.70 -30.26
CA MET A 93 -38.51 -17.22 -29.60
C MET A 93 -38.04 -16.24 -28.55
N GLY A 94 -37.52 -16.75 -27.44
CA GLY A 94 -36.92 -15.90 -26.44
C GLY A 94 -36.27 -16.67 -25.31
N THR A 95 -35.57 -15.90 -24.48
CA THR A 95 -35.04 -16.35 -23.20
C THR A 95 -35.84 -15.68 -22.10
N MET A 96 -36.34 -16.48 -21.16
CA MET A 96 -37.05 -16.02 -19.97
C MET A 96 -36.19 -16.33 -18.75
N GLN A 97 -35.82 -15.28 -18.01
CA GLN A 97 -35.07 -15.43 -16.75
C GLN A 97 -36.00 -15.95 -15.65
N LEU A 98 -35.67 -17.11 -15.08
CA LEU A 98 -36.43 -17.80 -14.04
C LEU A 98 -35.69 -17.79 -12.71
N ARG A 99 -35.16 -16.61 -12.34
CA ARG A 99 -34.20 -16.43 -11.22
C ARG A 99 -34.59 -17.23 -9.97
N PRO A 100 -33.69 -18.06 -9.43
CA PRO A 100 -33.97 -18.83 -8.24
C PRO A 100 -34.18 -17.89 -7.05
N THR A 101 -34.94 -18.34 -6.05
CA THR A 101 -35.01 -17.63 -4.77
C THR A 101 -33.82 -18.05 -3.90
N LYS A 102 -33.50 -17.25 -2.88
CA LYS A 102 -32.46 -17.60 -1.89
C LYS A 102 -32.67 -18.99 -1.27
N PHE A 103 -33.91 -19.32 -0.97
CA PHE A 103 -34.28 -20.63 -0.42
C PHE A 103 -33.95 -21.75 -1.41
N LEU A 104 -34.35 -21.59 -2.67
CA LEU A 104 -34.10 -22.57 -3.72
C LEU A 104 -32.60 -22.74 -4.00
N ALA A 105 -31.84 -21.65 -4.07
CA ALA A 105 -30.39 -21.70 -4.29
C ALA A 105 -29.63 -22.40 -3.14
N ARG A 106 -30.13 -22.29 -1.90
CA ARG A 106 -29.57 -23.04 -0.76
C ARG A 106 -29.91 -24.51 -0.81
N GLU A 107 -31.15 -24.83 -1.11
CA GLU A 107 -31.58 -26.21 -1.33
C GLU A 107 -30.74 -26.87 -2.42
N TRP A 108 -30.42 -26.13 -3.49
CA TRP A 108 -29.52 -26.58 -4.56
C TRP A 108 -28.12 -26.92 -4.04
N LYS A 109 -27.53 -26.04 -3.23
CA LYS A 109 -26.24 -26.30 -2.57
C LYS A 109 -26.31 -27.53 -1.65
N GLU A 110 -27.29 -27.58 -0.75
CA GLU A 110 -27.42 -28.62 0.27
C GLU A 110 -27.63 -30.01 -0.33
N LYS A 111 -28.46 -30.09 -1.38
CA LYS A 111 -28.78 -31.35 -2.07
C LYS A 111 -27.82 -31.66 -3.22
N ASN A 112 -26.90 -30.75 -3.53
CA ASN A 112 -25.99 -30.83 -4.67
C ASN A 112 -26.71 -31.04 -6.02
N ILE A 113 -27.82 -30.35 -6.24
CA ILE A 113 -28.66 -30.44 -7.45
C ILE A 113 -29.15 -29.05 -7.87
N CYS A 114 -29.65 -28.90 -9.08
CA CYS A 114 -30.47 -27.78 -9.51
C CYS A 114 -31.86 -28.29 -9.95
N GLU A 115 -32.89 -27.57 -9.51
CA GLU A 115 -34.27 -27.86 -9.84
C GLU A 115 -34.67 -27.06 -11.09
N SER A 116 -34.91 -27.79 -12.17
CA SER A 116 -35.47 -27.26 -13.41
C SER A 116 -36.91 -27.72 -13.56
N ASP A 117 -37.59 -27.11 -14.51
CA ASP A 117 -38.88 -27.59 -15.00
C ASP A 117 -38.61 -28.63 -16.11
N GLU A 118 -39.55 -29.56 -16.37
CA GLU A 118 -39.41 -30.51 -17.49
C GLU A 118 -39.17 -29.78 -18.82
N ASN A 119 -38.24 -30.27 -19.63
CA ASN A 119 -38.00 -29.75 -20.97
C ASN A 119 -39.15 -30.17 -21.91
N CYS A 120 -39.38 -29.39 -22.96
CA CYS A 120 -40.16 -29.82 -24.12
C CYS A 120 -39.17 -30.00 -25.27
N LEU A 121 -38.69 -31.22 -25.48
CA LEU A 121 -37.63 -31.49 -26.45
C LEU A 121 -38.17 -31.65 -27.88
N TYR A 122 -37.25 -31.60 -28.83
CA TYR A 122 -37.53 -31.76 -30.26
C TYR A 122 -38.16 -33.13 -30.52
N LYS A 123 -39.46 -33.14 -30.91
CA LYS A 123 -40.32 -34.26 -31.41
C LYS A 123 -41.79 -34.18 -30.95
N GLY A 124 -42.20 -33.08 -30.31
CA GLY A 124 -43.61 -32.86 -30.01
C GLY A 124 -44.04 -33.44 -28.67
N GLU A 125 -43.26 -33.24 -27.62
CA GLU A 125 -43.69 -33.53 -26.25
C GLU A 125 -44.70 -32.48 -25.73
N CYS A 126 -44.67 -31.26 -26.29
CA CYS A 126 -45.55 -30.16 -25.90
C CYS A 126 -46.22 -29.53 -27.12
N TYR A 127 -47.45 -29.94 -27.40
CA TYR A 127 -48.31 -29.39 -28.44
C TYR A 127 -49.74 -29.19 -27.93
N GLY A 128 -50.55 -28.45 -28.69
CA GLY A 128 -51.94 -28.20 -28.31
C GLY A 128 -52.00 -27.34 -27.05
N VAL A 129 -52.69 -27.83 -26.02
CA VAL A 129 -52.81 -27.13 -24.72
C VAL A 129 -51.47 -27.07 -23.98
N ASP A 130 -50.61 -28.07 -24.15
CA ASP A 130 -49.30 -28.12 -23.50
C ASP A 130 -48.30 -27.12 -24.08
N ALA A 131 -48.54 -26.60 -25.29
CA ALA A 131 -47.69 -25.57 -25.88
C ALA A 131 -47.68 -24.27 -25.06
N ALA A 132 -48.74 -23.99 -24.29
CA ALA A 132 -48.81 -22.84 -23.40
C ALA A 132 -47.71 -22.82 -22.33
N ARG A 133 -47.08 -23.97 -22.03
CA ARG A 133 -45.96 -24.08 -21.07
C ARG A 133 -44.75 -23.24 -21.47
N CYS A 134 -44.48 -23.07 -22.78
CA CYS A 134 -43.42 -22.18 -23.28
C CYS A 134 -43.61 -20.74 -22.81
N LEU A 135 -44.86 -20.29 -22.69
CA LEU A 135 -45.21 -18.92 -22.31
C LEU A 135 -45.43 -18.77 -20.80
N SER A 136 -45.71 -19.87 -20.09
CA SER A 136 -45.87 -19.89 -18.63
C SER A 136 -44.53 -19.73 -17.90
N LYS A 137 -44.53 -19.04 -16.76
CA LYS A 137 -43.36 -18.98 -15.86
C LYS A 137 -43.09 -20.30 -15.12
N HIS A 138 -44.08 -21.20 -15.11
CA HIS A 138 -44.02 -22.49 -14.42
C HIS A 138 -44.55 -23.60 -15.35
N SER A 139 -43.75 -24.65 -15.57
CA SER A 139 -44.17 -25.79 -16.39
C SER A 139 -45.03 -26.82 -15.63
N GLY A 140 -45.13 -26.69 -14.30
CA GLY A 140 -45.93 -27.55 -13.43
C GLY A 140 -45.28 -28.88 -13.04
N ARG A 141 -44.25 -29.34 -13.76
CA ARG A 141 -43.48 -30.56 -13.41
C ARG A 141 -42.01 -30.23 -13.19
N LYS A 142 -41.52 -30.61 -12.00
CA LYS A 142 -40.15 -30.38 -11.55
C LYS A 142 -39.24 -31.55 -11.97
N SER A 143 -38.06 -31.22 -12.44
CA SER A 143 -36.98 -32.14 -12.78
C SER A 143 -35.71 -31.72 -12.05
N THR A 144 -35.02 -32.65 -11.41
CA THR A 144 -33.78 -32.39 -10.67
C THR A 144 -32.58 -32.94 -11.43
N ALA A 145 -31.54 -32.14 -11.59
CA ALA A 145 -30.26 -32.55 -12.20
C ALA A 145 -29.10 -32.05 -11.35
N LEU A 146 -27.90 -32.63 -11.46
CA LEU A 146 -26.70 -32.09 -10.79
C LEU A 146 -26.40 -30.68 -11.34
N LYS A 147 -26.40 -30.59 -12.67
CA LYS A 147 -26.33 -29.39 -13.49
C LYS A 147 -27.09 -29.68 -14.77
N LYS A 148 -27.65 -28.65 -15.39
CA LYS A 148 -28.34 -28.79 -16.67
C LYS A 148 -27.89 -27.67 -17.59
N SER A 149 -26.93 -27.96 -18.45
CA SER A 149 -26.53 -27.10 -19.56
C SER A 149 -27.60 -27.12 -20.66
N HIS A 150 -27.48 -26.21 -21.64
CA HIS A 150 -28.37 -26.25 -22.81
C HIS A 150 -28.15 -27.58 -23.53
N THR A 151 -29.13 -28.47 -23.46
CA THR A 151 -29.00 -29.81 -24.02
C THR A 151 -29.12 -29.85 -25.55
N GLU A 152 -29.55 -28.76 -26.20
CA GLU A 152 -29.70 -28.67 -27.65
C GLU A 152 -30.01 -27.20 -28.03
N ASN A 153 -29.57 -26.74 -29.20
CA ASN A 153 -30.15 -25.54 -29.82
C ASN A 153 -31.66 -25.75 -29.88
N VAL A 154 -32.46 -24.85 -29.28
CA VAL A 154 -33.93 -24.87 -29.32
C VAL A 154 -34.36 -24.76 -30.78
N SER A 155 -34.35 -25.90 -31.47
CA SER A 155 -34.56 -25.99 -32.89
C SER A 155 -36.06 -25.90 -33.09
N PRO A 156 -36.55 -24.87 -33.78
CA PRO A 156 -37.98 -24.68 -33.95
C PRO A 156 -38.60 -25.93 -34.58
N TRP A 157 -39.48 -26.61 -33.85
CA TRP A 157 -40.27 -27.71 -34.36
C TRP A 157 -41.72 -27.28 -34.50
N ARG A 158 -42.31 -27.58 -35.66
CA ARG A 158 -43.66 -27.15 -36.02
C ARG A 158 -44.54 -28.34 -36.37
N MET A 159 -45.79 -28.24 -35.95
CA MET A 159 -46.88 -29.11 -36.37
C MET A 159 -47.94 -28.25 -37.07
N LEU A 160 -48.50 -28.75 -38.18
CA LEU A 160 -49.55 -28.03 -38.90
C LEU A 160 -50.82 -27.98 -38.02
N TRP A 161 -51.48 -26.82 -37.97
CA TRP A 161 -52.77 -26.58 -37.29
C TRP A 161 -52.79 -26.68 -35.76
N THR A 162 -51.64 -26.90 -35.12
CA THR A 162 -51.56 -27.08 -33.65
C THR A 162 -50.44 -26.22 -33.08
N PRO A 163 -50.65 -25.52 -31.95
CA PRO A 163 -49.56 -24.79 -31.31
C PRO A 163 -48.48 -25.77 -30.86
N THR A 164 -47.21 -25.41 -31.02
CA THR A 164 -46.07 -26.24 -30.59
C THR A 164 -45.12 -25.43 -29.71
N CYS A 165 -44.50 -26.12 -28.76
CA CYS A 165 -43.55 -25.56 -27.83
C CYS A 165 -42.29 -26.42 -27.81
N VAL A 166 -41.14 -25.79 -28.07
CA VAL A 166 -39.83 -26.35 -27.75
C VAL A 166 -39.25 -25.47 -26.65
N MET A 167 -38.92 -26.06 -25.50
CA MET A 167 -38.30 -25.31 -24.41
C MET A 167 -37.23 -26.13 -23.72
N SER A 168 -36.12 -25.46 -23.40
CA SER A 168 -35.04 -26.01 -22.60
C SER A 168 -34.77 -25.09 -21.42
N ILE A 169 -34.63 -25.70 -20.24
CA ILE A 169 -34.43 -24.99 -18.99
C ILE A 169 -33.06 -25.34 -18.47
N VAL A 170 -32.25 -24.30 -18.29
CA VAL A 170 -30.90 -24.39 -17.79
C VAL A 170 -30.90 -23.97 -16.34
N CYS A 171 -30.20 -24.77 -15.54
CA CYS A 171 -29.91 -24.44 -14.16
C CYS A 171 -28.47 -24.80 -13.85
N ASP A 172 -27.79 -23.90 -13.15
CA ASP A 172 -26.48 -24.14 -12.58
C ASP A 172 -26.35 -23.35 -11.29
N TRP A 173 -25.46 -23.82 -10.44
CA TRP A 173 -25.05 -23.11 -9.25
C TRP A 173 -23.62 -23.46 -8.90
N TYR A 174 -23.01 -22.60 -8.10
CA TYR A 174 -21.77 -22.91 -7.43
C TYR A 174 -21.55 -21.96 -6.26
N VAL A 175 -20.58 -22.34 -5.44
CA VAL A 175 -20.20 -21.60 -4.24
C VAL A 175 -18.85 -20.96 -4.49
N THR A 176 -18.70 -19.71 -4.07
CA THR A 176 -17.43 -18.99 -4.11
C THR A 176 -17.28 -18.06 -2.92
N SER A 177 -16.15 -17.39 -2.81
CA SER A 177 -15.90 -16.37 -1.81
C SER A 177 -15.62 -15.02 -2.47
N LEU A 178 -16.29 -13.96 -1.99
CA LEU A 178 -16.09 -12.58 -2.45
C LEU A 178 -15.50 -11.72 -1.34
N PRO A 179 -14.41 -10.97 -1.59
CA PRO A 179 -13.87 -10.04 -0.62
C PRO A 179 -14.87 -8.97 -0.16
N ILE A 180 -14.84 -8.65 1.13
CA ILE A 180 -15.67 -7.61 1.75
C ILE A 180 -14.82 -6.35 1.94
N HIS A 181 -15.43 -5.18 1.75
CA HIS A 181 -14.81 -3.88 1.90
C HIS A 181 -15.66 -2.97 2.79
N GLN A 182 -15.03 -1.93 3.35
CA GLN A 182 -15.70 -0.93 4.18
C GLN A 182 -15.78 0.44 3.51
N ASN A 183 -17.00 0.94 3.36
CA ASN A 183 -17.27 2.20 2.68
C ASN A 183 -16.96 3.37 3.62
N LYS A 184 -16.32 4.45 3.16
CA LYS A 184 -16.14 5.66 4.00
C LYS A 184 -17.44 6.39 4.26
N SER A 185 -18.35 6.42 3.28
CA SER A 185 -19.58 7.22 3.31
C SER A 185 -20.66 6.59 4.20
N ASP A 186 -20.82 5.27 4.14
CA ASP A 186 -21.83 4.52 4.89
C ASP A 186 -21.18 3.67 5.99
N VAL A 187 -20.98 4.29 7.16
CA VAL A 187 -20.36 3.60 8.31
C VAL A 187 -21.24 2.44 8.76
N GLY A 188 -20.65 1.24 8.79
CA GLY A 188 -21.31 0.02 9.28
C GLY A 188 -21.98 -0.83 8.20
N ARG A 189 -21.89 -0.45 6.92
CA ARG A 189 -22.38 -1.27 5.81
C ARG A 189 -21.24 -1.87 4.99
N PRO A 190 -21.02 -3.19 5.07
CA PRO A 190 -20.03 -3.86 4.24
C PRO A 190 -20.51 -3.89 2.78
N TYR A 191 -19.57 -3.72 1.86
CA TYR A 191 -19.84 -3.78 0.43
C TYR A 191 -18.84 -4.73 -0.26
N THR A 192 -19.17 -5.12 -1.48
CA THR A 192 -18.26 -5.86 -2.37
C THR A 192 -18.34 -5.26 -3.76
N TYR A 193 -17.61 -5.81 -4.73
CA TYR A 193 -17.61 -5.32 -6.11
C TYR A 193 -18.10 -6.40 -7.08
N ASP A 194 -18.81 -5.95 -8.11
CA ASP A 194 -19.15 -6.82 -9.25
C ASP A 194 -17.91 -7.08 -10.13
N PHE A 195 -18.08 -7.86 -11.19
CA PHE A 195 -16.99 -8.14 -12.14
C PHE A 195 -16.41 -6.88 -12.80
N GLY A 196 -17.22 -5.83 -12.99
CA GLY A 196 -16.82 -4.55 -13.56
C GLY A 196 -16.13 -3.61 -12.57
N GLY A 197 -16.06 -3.99 -11.28
CA GLY A 197 -15.51 -3.15 -10.22
C GLY A 197 -16.52 -2.14 -9.66
N THR A 198 -17.82 -2.28 -9.95
CA THR A 198 -18.88 -1.43 -9.38
C THR A 198 -19.20 -1.90 -7.97
N PRO A 199 -19.16 -1.02 -6.94
CA PRO A 199 -19.47 -1.41 -5.57
C PRO A 199 -20.97 -1.66 -5.39
N PHE A 200 -21.33 -2.67 -4.60
CA PHE A 200 -22.70 -2.87 -4.13
C PHE A 200 -22.74 -3.39 -2.68
N PRO A 201 -23.76 -3.00 -1.89
CA PRO A 201 -23.93 -3.44 -0.50
C PRO A 201 -24.13 -4.96 -0.40
N VAL A 202 -23.50 -5.59 0.59
CA VAL A 202 -23.63 -7.03 0.80
C VAL A 202 -25.07 -7.43 1.19
N GLU A 203 -25.82 -6.52 1.80
CA GLU A 203 -27.21 -6.74 2.19
C GLU A 203 -28.11 -7.07 0.99
N GLU A 204 -27.80 -6.59 -0.21
CA GLU A 204 -28.56 -6.90 -1.42
C GLU A 204 -28.53 -8.40 -1.75
N MET A 205 -27.41 -9.08 -1.47
CA MET A 205 -27.26 -10.55 -1.60
C MET A 205 -28.00 -11.33 -0.50
N ASN A 206 -28.36 -10.68 0.61
CA ASN A 206 -29.05 -11.34 1.72
C ASN A 206 -30.57 -11.42 1.47
N THR A 207 -31.09 -10.65 0.52
CA THR A 207 -32.52 -10.60 0.17
C THR A 207 -33.02 -11.93 -0.42
N THR A 208 -34.34 -12.14 -0.41
CA THR A 208 -34.97 -13.33 -1.01
C THR A 208 -34.76 -13.42 -2.52
N LYS A 209 -34.59 -12.27 -3.19
CA LYS A 209 -34.33 -12.15 -4.62
C LYS A 209 -32.85 -12.20 -4.98
N GLY A 210 -31.96 -11.98 -4.00
CA GLY A 210 -30.52 -11.89 -4.23
C GLY A 210 -30.11 -10.65 -5.01
N LYS A 211 -28.80 -10.55 -5.31
CA LYS A 211 -28.24 -9.51 -6.16
C LYS A 211 -28.04 -10.04 -7.58
N GLU A 212 -28.58 -9.35 -8.56
CA GLU A 212 -28.29 -9.61 -9.97
C GLU A 212 -26.83 -9.18 -10.27
N ILE A 213 -26.04 -10.12 -10.79
CA ILE A 213 -24.63 -9.90 -11.15
C ILE A 213 -24.50 -9.74 -12.67
N THR A 214 -25.14 -10.64 -13.41
CA THR A 214 -25.30 -10.61 -14.86
C THR A 214 -26.78 -10.79 -15.19
N GLU A 215 -27.15 -10.73 -16.48
CA GLU A 215 -28.55 -10.91 -16.91
C GLU A 215 -29.17 -12.24 -16.42
N ASP A 216 -28.34 -13.28 -16.23
CA ASP A 216 -28.70 -14.67 -15.94
C ASP A 216 -28.22 -15.20 -14.57
N TRP A 217 -27.23 -14.57 -13.92
CA TRP A 217 -26.70 -15.01 -12.63
C TRP A 217 -27.12 -14.11 -11.47
N THR A 218 -27.56 -14.77 -10.39
CA THR A 218 -27.94 -14.12 -9.14
C THR A 218 -27.05 -14.60 -7.99
N ALA A 219 -26.57 -13.66 -7.18
CA ALA A 219 -25.74 -13.89 -6.01
C ALA A 219 -26.56 -13.88 -4.70
N PHE A 220 -26.30 -14.87 -3.85
CA PHE A 220 -26.92 -15.01 -2.54
C PHE A 220 -25.88 -15.24 -1.45
N THR A 221 -26.04 -14.57 -0.31
CA THR A 221 -25.22 -14.88 0.86
C THR A 221 -25.61 -16.22 1.48
N LEU A 222 -24.60 -17.02 1.85
CA LEU A 222 -24.84 -18.26 2.59
C LEU A 222 -25.19 -17.99 4.05
N ASN A 223 -24.47 -17.07 4.67
CA ASN A 223 -24.75 -16.66 6.04
C ASN A 223 -26.11 -15.92 6.10
N ASN A 224 -27.02 -16.46 6.92
CA ASN A 224 -28.25 -15.79 7.33
C ASN A 224 -28.01 -14.65 8.32
N ASN A 225 -26.87 -14.69 9.00
CA ASN A 225 -26.53 -13.74 10.04
C ASN A 225 -26.00 -12.44 9.42
N LYS A 226 -26.20 -11.35 10.14
CA LYS A 226 -25.49 -10.09 9.88
C LYS A 226 -24.00 -10.39 9.84
N ILE A 227 -23.29 -9.82 8.86
CA ILE A 227 -21.83 -9.89 8.82
C ILE A 227 -21.31 -9.40 10.16
N ASN A 228 -20.42 -10.18 10.77
CA ASN A 228 -19.85 -9.83 12.06
C ASN A 228 -18.98 -8.60 11.91
N GLU A 229 -19.28 -7.58 12.71
CA GLU A 229 -18.46 -6.40 12.87
C GLU A 229 -17.59 -6.59 14.12
N TYR A 230 -16.29 -6.36 13.98
CA TYR A 230 -15.33 -6.49 15.07
C TYR A 230 -14.73 -5.14 15.40
N HIS A 231 -14.55 -4.89 16.69
CA HIS A 231 -13.91 -3.69 17.21
C HIS A 231 -12.67 -4.06 18.02
N LYS A 232 -11.58 -3.33 17.81
CA LYS A 232 -10.33 -3.51 18.55
C LYS A 232 -9.64 -2.18 18.77
N ASP A 233 -9.23 -1.91 20.00
CA ASP A 233 -8.36 -0.77 20.29
C ASP A 233 -6.93 -1.09 19.86
N ILE A 234 -6.31 -0.17 19.12
CA ILE A 234 -4.95 -0.30 18.60
C ILE A 234 -4.15 0.98 18.88
N GLU A 235 -2.83 0.86 18.84
CA GLU A 235 -1.90 1.99 18.85
C GLU A 235 -1.38 2.19 17.42
N LEU A 236 -1.57 3.41 16.90
CA LEU A 236 -1.02 3.85 15.63
C LEU A 236 0.30 4.58 15.85
N LEU A 237 1.18 4.44 14.88
CA LEU A 237 2.37 5.26 14.77
C LEU A 237 2.20 6.25 13.62
N CYS A 238 2.07 7.53 13.94
CA CYS A 238 1.76 8.57 12.99
C CYS A 238 2.94 9.51 12.74
N LEU A 239 3.18 9.82 11.47
CA LEU A 239 4.10 10.84 10.99
C LEU A 239 3.28 12.02 10.48
N ASP A 240 3.54 13.21 11.05
CA ASP A 240 2.84 14.42 10.65
C ASP A 240 3.74 15.36 9.82
N LYS A 241 3.22 15.80 8.67
CA LYS A 241 3.82 16.87 7.86
C LYS A 241 2.81 18.00 7.70
N GLY A 242 2.24 18.41 8.84
CA GLY A 242 1.13 19.37 8.91
C GLY A 242 -0.24 18.74 8.71
N ARG A 243 -1.28 19.58 8.83
CA ARG A 243 -2.69 19.16 8.94
C ARG A 243 -3.18 18.26 7.80
N GLU A 244 -2.71 18.43 6.56
CA GLU A 244 -3.24 17.71 5.40
C GLU A 244 -2.54 16.36 5.11
N ASN A 245 -1.41 16.09 5.75
CA ASN A 245 -0.55 14.94 5.46
C ASN A 245 -0.18 14.21 6.76
N ILE A 246 -1.15 13.46 7.28
CA ILE A 246 -0.97 12.59 8.44
C ILE A 246 -0.97 11.15 7.94
N HIS A 247 0.19 10.50 8.03
CA HIS A 247 0.38 9.11 7.64
C HIS A 247 0.56 8.27 8.90
N CYS A 248 -0.25 7.25 9.08
CA CYS A 248 -0.17 6.36 10.24
C CYS A 248 0.06 4.92 9.80
N SER A 249 0.84 4.18 10.58
CA SER A 249 1.03 2.75 10.40
C SER A 249 0.53 1.97 11.62
N TYR A 250 0.05 0.75 11.37
CA TYR A 250 -0.35 -0.20 12.42
C TYR A 250 -0.15 -1.65 11.95
N PRO A 251 0.09 -2.60 12.87
CA PRO A 251 0.24 -4.01 12.52
C PRO A 251 -1.06 -4.59 11.98
N HIS A 252 -0.97 -5.38 10.90
CA HIS A 252 -2.12 -6.05 10.32
C HIS A 252 -2.70 -7.09 11.30
N TYR A 253 -4.01 -7.08 11.51
CA TYR A 253 -4.63 -7.87 12.58
C TYR A 253 -4.48 -9.39 12.44
N ARG A 254 -4.40 -9.92 11.20
CA ARG A 254 -4.13 -11.35 10.94
C ARG A 254 -2.67 -11.70 10.69
N LYS A 255 -1.88 -10.72 10.25
CA LYS A 255 -0.47 -10.90 9.89
C LYS A 255 0.35 -9.84 10.62
N PRO A 256 0.57 -9.98 11.94
CA PRO A 256 1.18 -8.91 12.74
C PRO A 256 2.59 -8.49 12.29
N SER A 257 3.28 -9.32 11.49
CA SER A 257 4.55 -9.00 10.85
C SER A 257 4.43 -7.97 9.73
N GLN A 258 3.24 -7.85 9.11
CA GLN A 258 2.94 -6.86 8.09
C GLN A 258 2.31 -5.63 8.72
N LYS A 259 2.56 -4.46 8.13
CA LYS A 259 1.96 -3.20 8.57
C LYS A 259 1.11 -2.57 7.47
N VAL A 260 -0.01 -2.00 7.91
CA VAL A 260 -0.89 -1.21 7.06
C VAL A 260 -0.49 0.25 7.21
N ILE A 261 -0.25 0.93 6.09
CA ILE A 261 -0.06 2.38 6.07
C ILE A 261 -1.36 3.02 5.59
N VAL A 262 -1.88 3.96 6.39
CA VAL A 262 -3.10 4.70 6.08
C VAL A 262 -2.85 6.20 6.13
N ARG A 263 -3.49 6.94 5.23
CA ARG A 263 -3.58 8.40 5.31
C ARG A 263 -4.87 8.78 6.02
N LEU A 264 -4.76 9.45 7.17
CA LEU A 264 -5.93 9.92 7.90
C LEU A 264 -6.57 11.10 7.17
N ASP A 265 -7.90 11.09 7.09
CA ASP A 265 -8.66 12.27 6.71
C ASP A 265 -8.50 13.34 7.82
N PRO A 266 -8.04 14.55 7.51
CA PRO A 266 -7.74 15.55 8.52
C PRO A 266 -8.98 16.17 9.19
N ASN A 267 -10.16 16.00 8.60
CA ASN A 267 -11.42 16.50 9.14
C ASN A 267 -12.14 15.43 9.98
N LYS A 268 -12.09 14.18 9.51
CA LYS A 268 -12.78 13.05 10.17
C LYS A 268 -11.88 12.23 11.10
N LEU A 269 -10.55 12.37 10.98
CA LEU A 269 -9.54 11.55 11.65
C LEU A 269 -9.78 10.05 11.48
N GLU A 270 -10.17 9.66 10.27
CA GLU A 270 -10.46 8.28 9.92
C GLU A 270 -9.76 7.87 8.62
N ALA A 271 -9.49 6.58 8.48
CA ALA A 271 -9.01 6.00 7.24
C ALA A 271 -9.62 4.62 7.02
N THR A 272 -9.75 4.22 5.74
CA THR A 272 -10.26 2.91 5.35
C THR A 272 -9.23 2.18 4.50
N HIS A 273 -9.00 0.91 4.81
CA HIS A 273 -8.14 0.01 4.07
C HIS A 273 -8.82 -1.35 3.99
N LEU A 274 -9.20 -1.79 2.79
CA LEU A 274 -9.93 -3.03 2.56
C LEU A 274 -11.23 -3.12 3.40
N ASN A 275 -11.34 -4.18 4.20
CA ASN A 275 -12.42 -4.46 5.16
C ASN A 275 -12.26 -3.73 6.50
N MET A 276 -11.29 -2.82 6.64
CA MET A 276 -10.96 -2.13 7.89
C MET A 276 -11.19 -0.62 7.82
N LYS A 277 -11.59 -0.06 8.95
CA LYS A 277 -11.65 1.38 9.23
C LYS A 277 -10.97 1.68 10.55
N VAL A 278 -10.06 2.64 10.50
CA VAL A 278 -9.36 3.16 11.66
C VAL A 278 -9.99 4.50 12.01
N ASN A 279 -10.39 4.68 13.27
CA ASN A 279 -10.86 5.95 13.80
C ASN A 279 -9.93 6.43 14.92
N VAL A 280 -9.53 7.69 14.84
CA VAL A 280 -8.71 8.36 15.83
C VAL A 280 -9.55 9.45 16.51
N ASP A 281 -9.59 9.46 17.84
CA ASP A 281 -10.36 10.45 18.59
C ASP A 281 -9.72 11.84 18.53
N SER A 282 -8.40 11.88 18.71
CA SER A 282 -7.60 13.09 18.60
C SER A 282 -6.15 12.80 18.26
N ILE A 283 -5.52 13.71 17.52
CA ILE A 283 -4.09 13.69 17.22
C ILE A 283 -3.50 15.10 17.39
N THR A 284 -2.33 15.19 17.98
CA THR A 284 -1.59 16.45 18.07
C THR A 284 -0.69 16.58 16.84
N VAL A 285 -0.83 17.67 16.10
CA VAL A 285 -0.05 17.98 14.91
C VAL A 285 0.56 19.37 14.99
N ARG A 286 1.69 19.57 14.31
CA ARG A 286 2.34 20.88 14.24
C ARG A 286 1.75 21.74 13.12
N GLU A 287 1.33 22.96 13.45
CA GLU A 287 0.83 23.96 12.49
C GLU A 287 1.45 25.33 12.78
N LYS A 288 2.07 25.95 11.75
CA LYS A 288 2.61 27.32 11.79
C LYS A 288 3.46 27.65 13.04
N GLY A 289 4.30 26.70 13.48
CA GLY A 289 5.21 26.89 14.61
C GLY A 289 4.62 26.57 16.00
N GLY A 290 3.39 26.05 16.08
CA GLY A 290 2.76 25.59 17.32
C GLY A 290 2.17 24.20 17.22
N MET A 291 1.89 23.58 18.37
CA MET A 291 1.18 22.30 18.47
C MET A 291 -0.33 22.53 18.50
N VAL A 292 -1.07 21.86 17.63
CA VAL A 292 -2.53 21.93 17.53
C VAL A 292 -3.11 20.53 17.73
N ILE A 293 -4.08 20.39 18.62
CA ILE A 293 -4.81 19.13 18.81
C ILE A 293 -5.98 19.10 17.83
N LEU A 294 -5.91 18.23 16.84
CA LEU A 294 -7.05 17.88 16.01
C LEU A 294 -7.93 16.93 16.80
N ARG A 295 -9.22 17.23 16.87
CA ARG A 295 -10.26 16.35 17.42
C ARG A 295 -11.24 16.02 16.32
N ARG A 296 -11.79 14.81 16.36
CA ARG A 296 -12.86 14.39 15.45
C ARG A 296 -14.01 15.40 15.53
N LYS A 297 -14.27 16.12 14.43
CA LYS A 297 -15.48 16.96 14.34
C LYS A 297 -16.65 16.04 14.04
N GLY A 298 -17.63 15.98 14.94
CA GLY A 298 -18.86 15.22 14.72
C GLY A 298 -19.53 15.62 13.41
N ASN A 299 -20.01 14.62 12.66
CA ASN A 299 -20.80 14.68 11.43
C ASN A 299 -20.59 15.93 10.55
N SER A 300 -19.34 16.22 10.17
CA SER A 300 -19.07 17.14 9.07
C SER A 300 -19.27 16.38 7.75
N ILE A 301 -20.36 16.68 7.05
CA ILE A 301 -20.60 16.26 5.66
C ILE A 301 -19.56 16.98 4.81
N VAL A 302 -18.44 16.32 4.52
CA VAL A 302 -17.44 16.84 3.59
C VAL A 302 -17.91 16.52 2.18
N THR A 303 -17.98 17.52 1.32
CA THR A 303 -18.31 17.40 -0.10
C THR A 303 -17.45 16.35 -0.80
N GLU A 304 -18.13 15.33 -1.31
CA GLU A 304 -17.68 13.97 -1.68
C GLU A 304 -16.84 13.82 -2.96
N SER A 305 -16.65 14.88 -3.76
CA SER A 305 -16.42 14.71 -5.21
C SER A 305 -15.08 14.09 -5.66
N HIS A 306 -14.02 14.17 -4.85
CA HIS A 306 -12.70 13.59 -5.22
C HIS A 306 -12.46 12.22 -4.61
N GLN A 307 -13.14 11.91 -3.52
CA GLN A 307 -12.92 10.70 -2.73
C GLN A 307 -13.86 9.57 -3.16
N GLU A 308 -15.10 9.90 -3.58
CA GLU A 308 -15.99 8.95 -4.26
C GLU A 308 -15.34 8.35 -5.52
N LYS A 309 -14.63 9.18 -6.31
CA LYS A 309 -13.89 8.72 -7.49
C LYS A 309 -12.79 7.71 -7.15
N LEU A 310 -12.17 7.82 -5.98
CA LEU A 310 -11.14 6.88 -5.52
C LEU A 310 -11.77 5.55 -5.08
N GLU A 311 -12.96 5.58 -4.49
CA GLU A 311 -13.68 4.36 -4.08
C GLU A 311 -14.28 3.63 -5.28
N GLU A 312 -14.78 4.35 -6.28
CA GLU A 312 -15.27 3.77 -7.55
C GLU A 312 -14.17 3.03 -8.33
N ASN A 313 -12.91 3.43 -8.14
CA ASN A 313 -11.78 2.84 -8.85
C ASN A 313 -11.12 1.67 -8.11
N ARG A 314 -11.44 1.43 -6.84
CA ARG A 314 -10.81 0.33 -6.05
C ARG A 314 -11.11 -1.06 -6.60
N GLY A 315 -12.29 -1.27 -7.17
CA GLY A 315 -12.65 -2.54 -7.80
C GLY A 315 -12.04 -2.74 -9.20
N LYS A 316 -11.46 -1.69 -9.79
CA LYS A 316 -10.98 -1.68 -11.18
C LYS A 316 -9.46 -1.96 -11.23
N PRO A 317 -8.97 -2.59 -12.31
CA PRO A 317 -7.53 -2.78 -12.48
C PRO A 317 -6.81 -1.44 -12.66
N ALA A 318 -5.63 -1.30 -12.04
CA ALA A 318 -4.75 -0.16 -12.30
C ALA A 318 -4.27 -0.19 -13.76
N SER A 319 -4.17 0.98 -14.39
CA SER A 319 -3.65 1.07 -15.75
C SER A 319 -2.13 0.94 -15.77
N LEU A 320 -1.56 0.57 -16.92
CA LEU A 320 -0.10 0.59 -17.12
C LEU A 320 0.47 2.00 -16.91
N GLU A 321 -0.29 3.04 -17.27
CA GLU A 321 0.10 4.43 -17.08
C GLU A 321 0.25 4.79 -15.60
N ASP A 322 -0.68 4.35 -14.75
CA ASP A 322 -0.60 4.55 -13.29
C ASP A 322 0.66 3.93 -12.70
N VAL A 323 0.98 2.69 -13.11
CA VAL A 323 2.19 1.97 -12.66
C VAL A 323 3.46 2.68 -13.12
N LEU A 324 3.48 3.17 -14.36
CA LEU A 324 4.62 3.92 -14.91
C LEU A 324 4.78 5.28 -14.21
N MET A 325 3.68 5.95 -13.87
CA MET A 325 3.70 7.18 -13.10
C MET A 325 4.32 6.95 -11.72
N ILE A 326 3.85 5.95 -10.97
CA ILE A 326 4.42 5.58 -9.66
C ILE A 326 5.91 5.24 -9.78
N LYS A 327 6.30 4.48 -10.82
CA LYS A 327 7.71 4.17 -11.08
C LYS A 327 8.55 5.43 -11.29
N ASN A 328 8.05 6.40 -12.05
CA ASN A 328 8.75 7.66 -12.29
C ASN A 328 8.85 8.52 -11.02
N GLU A 329 7.78 8.55 -10.20
CA GLU A 329 7.81 9.19 -8.88
C GLU A 329 8.84 8.54 -7.95
N MET A 330 8.90 7.21 -7.91
CA MET A 330 9.92 6.48 -7.15
C MET A 330 11.34 6.80 -7.62
N LEU A 331 11.57 6.91 -8.93
CA LEU A 331 12.87 7.30 -9.48
C LEU A 331 13.25 8.72 -9.06
N TYR A 332 12.30 9.65 -9.11
CA TYR A 332 12.49 11.03 -8.67
C TYR A 332 12.85 11.09 -7.18
N LEU A 333 12.08 10.41 -6.31
CA LEU A 333 12.34 10.36 -4.87
C LEU A 333 13.71 9.74 -4.55
N ASN A 334 14.13 8.72 -5.31
CA ASN A 334 15.45 8.12 -5.17
C ASN A 334 16.57 9.11 -5.54
N GLN A 335 16.39 9.89 -6.61
CA GLN A 335 17.36 10.92 -7.01
C GLN A 335 17.43 12.06 -5.97
N GLU A 336 16.28 12.50 -5.46
CA GLU A 336 16.19 13.49 -4.37
C GLU A 336 16.90 12.99 -3.10
N SER A 337 16.68 11.73 -2.72
CA SER A 337 17.35 11.09 -1.58
C SER A 337 18.88 11.11 -1.75
N LYS A 338 19.39 10.69 -2.91
CA LYS A 338 20.83 10.71 -3.22
C LYS A 338 21.43 12.12 -3.15
N TYR A 339 20.69 13.12 -3.65
CA TYR A 339 21.12 14.51 -3.57
C TYR A 339 21.20 14.98 -2.11
N ASN A 340 20.20 14.66 -1.30
CA ASN A 340 20.17 15.00 0.13
C ASN A 340 21.29 14.29 0.91
N GLU A 341 21.58 13.04 0.59
CA GLU A 341 22.72 12.30 1.15
C GLU A 341 24.05 12.97 0.81
N TYR A 342 24.26 13.31 -0.46
CA TYR A 342 25.46 14.03 -0.89
C TYR A 342 25.62 15.38 -0.17
N ARG A 343 24.53 16.16 -0.06
CA ARG A 343 24.47 17.42 0.69
C ARG A 343 24.86 17.24 2.16
N LEU A 344 24.41 16.15 2.79
CA LEU A 344 24.76 15.82 4.17
C LEU A 344 26.25 15.46 4.28
N THR A 345 26.78 14.65 3.36
CA THR A 345 28.21 14.30 3.31
C THR A 345 29.09 15.55 3.20
N GLN A 346 28.73 16.51 2.35
CA GLN A 346 29.46 17.79 2.24
C GLN A 346 29.44 18.58 3.56
N SER A 347 28.29 18.60 4.25
CA SER A 347 28.13 19.28 5.53
C SER A 347 28.97 18.62 6.64
N ILE A 348 29.01 17.28 6.68
CA ILE A 348 29.86 16.52 7.60
C ILE A 348 31.34 16.77 7.31
N LYS A 349 31.75 16.81 6.04
CA LYS A 349 33.13 17.11 5.66
C LYS A 349 33.56 18.51 6.12
N ALA A 350 32.71 19.52 5.94
CA ALA A 350 32.96 20.87 6.43
C ALA A 350 33.10 20.91 7.96
N LEU A 351 32.22 20.21 8.69
CA LEU A 351 32.31 20.08 10.15
C LEU A 351 33.62 19.38 10.57
N TYR A 352 34.01 18.33 9.86
CA TYR A 352 35.26 17.61 10.11
C TYR A 352 36.48 18.53 9.93
N GLU A 353 36.50 19.37 8.91
CA GLU A 353 37.57 20.35 8.69
C GLU A 353 37.66 21.39 9.80
N VAL A 354 36.51 21.89 10.29
CA VAL A 354 36.45 22.83 11.42
C VAL A 354 36.93 22.15 12.71
N LEU A 355 36.42 20.96 12.99
CA LEU A 355 36.78 20.17 14.18
C LEU A 355 38.28 19.86 14.19
N ASN A 356 38.85 19.46 13.06
CA ASN A 356 40.29 19.22 12.95
C ASN A 356 41.12 20.46 13.25
N LYS A 357 40.69 21.64 12.75
CA LYS A 357 41.37 22.91 13.07
C LYS A 357 41.26 23.24 14.57
N MET A 358 40.12 22.97 15.20
CA MET A 358 39.92 23.16 16.63
C MET A 358 40.79 22.21 17.46
N ILE A 359 40.73 20.90 17.19
CA ILE A 359 41.55 19.87 17.86
C ILE A 359 43.03 20.24 17.74
N LYS A 360 43.47 20.60 16.53
CA LYS A 360 44.84 21.05 16.27
C LYS A 360 45.23 22.27 17.12
N SER A 361 44.37 23.27 17.21
CA SER A 361 44.67 24.47 18.01
C SER A 361 44.68 24.19 19.51
N ILE A 362 43.76 23.35 20.01
CA ILE A 362 43.64 23.05 21.44
C ILE A 362 44.73 22.08 21.86
N SER A 363 45.08 21.10 21.03
CA SER A 363 46.14 20.13 21.35
C SER A 363 47.55 20.70 21.37
N MET A 364 47.75 21.93 20.87
CA MET A 364 49.00 22.67 21.10
C MET A 364 49.13 23.13 22.56
N ILE A 365 48.01 23.19 23.29
CA ILE A 365 47.93 23.55 24.71
C ILE A 365 47.79 22.28 25.57
N ASP A 366 46.99 21.32 25.11
CA ASP A 366 46.72 20.04 25.78
C ASP A 366 47.32 18.86 25.00
N ASP A 367 48.42 18.31 25.50
CA ASP A 367 49.17 17.24 24.85
C ASP A 367 48.44 15.88 24.87
N HIS A 368 47.43 15.70 25.74
CA HIS A 368 46.66 14.46 25.87
C HIS A 368 45.44 14.39 24.92
N LEU A 369 44.92 15.54 24.49
CA LEU A 369 43.67 15.63 23.72
C LEU A 369 43.59 14.71 22.50
N ILE A 370 44.66 14.65 21.68
CA ILE A 370 44.65 13.83 20.46
C ILE A 370 44.60 12.33 20.80
N GLY A 371 45.31 11.92 21.86
CA GLY A 371 45.25 10.55 22.36
C GLY A 371 43.83 10.19 22.78
N ASP A 372 43.20 11.05 23.58
CA ASP A 372 41.85 10.85 24.10
C ASP A 372 40.80 10.79 22.97
N VAL A 373 40.86 11.70 21.99
CA VAL A 373 39.98 11.68 20.81
C VAL A 373 40.16 10.38 20.00
N MET A 374 41.38 9.84 19.95
CA MET A 374 41.66 8.57 19.27
C MET A 374 41.39 7.34 20.13
N GLY A 375 40.99 7.50 21.40
CA GLY A 375 40.81 6.41 22.35
C GLY A 375 42.11 5.68 22.69
N ARG A 376 43.24 6.37 22.70
CA ARG A 376 44.58 5.81 22.95
C ARG A 376 45.35 6.65 23.97
N SER A 377 46.12 6.00 24.83
CA SER A 377 46.97 6.68 25.82
C SER A 377 48.32 7.08 25.22
N PHE A 378 48.41 8.30 24.68
CA PHE A 378 49.68 8.91 24.28
C PHE A 378 49.62 10.43 24.38
N ASN A 379 50.79 11.05 24.48
CA ASN A 379 50.94 12.50 24.52
C ASN A 379 51.49 13.02 23.19
N THR A 380 51.16 14.25 22.86
CA THR A 380 51.59 14.92 21.63
C THR A 380 52.49 16.10 21.91
N LYS A 381 53.59 16.23 21.16
CA LYS A 381 54.49 17.39 21.22
C LYS A 381 54.61 18.02 19.85
N TRP A 382 54.02 19.19 19.68
CA TRP A 382 54.04 19.91 18.41
C TRP A 382 55.45 20.39 18.06
N ILE A 383 55.90 20.04 16.86
CA ILE A 383 57.22 20.42 16.31
C ILE A 383 57.04 21.60 15.36
N THR A 384 55.97 21.58 14.57
CA THR A 384 55.59 22.66 13.65
C THR A 384 54.10 22.94 13.80
N PRO A 385 53.56 24.00 13.18
CA PRO A 385 52.13 24.20 13.16
C PRO A 385 51.34 23.06 12.50
N SER A 386 51.92 22.07 11.83
CA SER A 386 51.17 20.96 11.19
C SER A 386 51.66 19.57 11.56
N THR A 387 52.73 19.46 12.35
CA THR A 387 53.33 18.17 12.73
C THR A 387 53.63 18.11 14.22
N PHE A 388 53.38 16.94 14.81
CA PHE A 388 53.66 16.66 16.21
C PHE A 388 54.32 15.28 16.34
N ALA A 389 55.16 15.11 17.35
CA ALA A 389 55.66 13.82 17.79
C ALA A 389 54.68 13.19 18.79
N VAL A 390 54.60 11.85 18.77
CA VAL A 390 53.80 11.07 19.72
C VAL A 390 54.74 10.42 20.72
N THR A 391 54.43 10.53 22.00
CA THR A 391 55.12 9.82 23.09
C THR A 391 54.14 8.85 23.74
N HIS A 392 54.43 7.55 23.66
CA HIS A 392 53.60 6.54 24.29
C HIS A 392 53.76 6.59 25.81
N ARG A 393 52.64 6.53 26.53
CA ARG A 393 52.60 6.34 27.98
C ARG A 393 51.79 5.10 28.27
N GLU A 394 52.23 4.30 29.24
CA GLU A 394 51.40 3.21 29.76
C GLU A 394 50.08 3.78 30.28
N THR A 395 48.96 3.16 29.89
CA THR A 395 47.61 3.55 30.33
C THR A 395 47.56 3.56 31.85
N GLU A 396 47.45 4.75 32.43
CA GLU A 396 47.25 4.92 33.87
C GLU A 396 45.83 4.47 34.22
N LYS A 397 45.68 3.62 35.24
CA LYS A 397 44.36 3.22 35.74
C LYS A 397 43.62 4.48 36.19
N GLY A 398 42.33 4.58 35.83
CA GLY A 398 41.51 5.70 36.26
C GLY A 398 41.29 5.71 37.77
N PHE A 399 41.09 6.91 38.34
CA PHE A 399 40.97 7.19 39.78
C PHE A 399 39.74 6.57 40.49
N GLY A 400 39.01 5.66 39.84
CA GLY A 400 37.80 5.04 40.36
C GLY A 400 36.73 6.08 40.71
N SER A 401 36.33 6.13 41.99
CA SER A 401 35.36 7.09 42.54
C SER A 401 36.01 8.32 43.18
N SER A 402 37.33 8.40 43.22
CA SER A 402 38.10 9.51 43.80
C SER A 402 38.63 10.40 42.68
N ASN A 403 39.00 11.65 42.98
CA ASN A 403 39.89 12.41 42.10
C ASN A 403 41.36 12.27 42.53
N CYS A 404 41.70 11.49 43.55
CA CYS A 404 43.07 11.26 44.03
C CYS A 404 43.40 9.76 44.11
N GLU A 405 44.61 9.41 43.70
CA GLU A 405 45.18 8.05 43.82
C GLU A 405 46.69 8.16 44.05
N GLY A 406 47.16 7.72 45.22
CA GLY A 406 48.56 7.85 45.62
C GLY A 406 49.05 9.31 45.63
N HIS A 407 50.13 9.58 44.89
CA HIS A 407 50.72 10.93 44.72
C HIS A 407 50.14 11.70 43.53
N ARG A 408 48.95 11.33 43.03
CA ARG A 408 48.33 11.95 41.87
C ARG A 408 46.93 12.46 42.18
N ILE A 409 46.53 13.54 41.48
CA ILE A 409 45.21 14.15 41.57
C ILE A 409 44.70 14.53 40.17
N PHE A 410 43.43 14.24 39.89
CA PHE A 410 42.69 14.79 38.77
C PHE A 410 42.14 16.18 39.13
N LYS A 411 42.72 17.21 38.51
CA LYS A 411 42.38 18.63 38.74
C LYS A 411 42.55 19.40 37.44
N GLU A 412 41.71 20.40 37.20
CA GLU A 412 41.74 21.21 35.95
C GLU A 412 41.61 20.39 34.66
N GLY A 413 40.94 19.23 34.72
CA GLY A 413 40.75 18.35 33.56
C GLY A 413 41.94 17.42 33.25
N ARG A 414 42.95 17.35 34.12
CA ARG A 414 44.19 16.60 33.89
C ARG A 414 44.69 15.89 35.15
N ILE A 415 45.52 14.87 34.95
CA ILE A 415 46.18 14.12 36.02
C ILE A 415 47.50 14.82 36.35
N LEU A 416 47.65 15.29 37.58
CA LEU A 416 48.82 16.01 38.07
C LEU A 416 49.42 15.30 39.29
N GLU A 417 50.68 15.60 39.60
CA GLU A 417 51.24 15.26 40.90
C GLU A 417 50.56 16.07 42.00
N LYS A 418 50.19 15.37 43.08
CA LYS A 418 49.45 15.92 44.22
C LYS A 418 50.40 16.75 45.09
N ASN A 419 50.05 18.00 45.35
CA ASN A 419 50.74 18.88 46.29
C ASN A 419 50.07 18.87 47.66
N ASP A 420 50.77 19.34 48.70
CA ASP A 420 50.29 19.34 50.10
C ASP A 420 49.02 20.20 50.35
N GLY A 421 48.58 21.01 49.38
CA GLY A 421 47.34 21.80 49.44
C GLY A 421 46.17 21.27 48.59
N ASP A 422 46.36 20.15 47.88
CA ASP A 422 45.36 19.65 46.95
C ASP A 422 44.25 18.86 47.67
N THR A 423 43.00 19.24 47.40
CA THR A 423 41.82 18.63 48.03
C THR A 423 41.36 17.40 47.25
N CYS A 424 41.28 16.27 47.95
CA CYS A 424 40.76 15.03 47.40
C CYS A 424 39.26 14.90 47.69
N PHE A 425 38.50 14.62 46.63
CA PHE A 425 37.06 14.38 46.65
C PHE A 425 36.81 12.93 46.27
N ASN A 426 35.99 12.24 47.07
CA ASN A 426 35.51 10.91 46.76
C ASN A 426 34.02 10.99 46.52
N ILE A 427 33.61 10.59 45.34
CA ILE A 427 32.25 10.65 44.83
C ILE A 427 31.48 9.35 45.12
N ALA A 428 32.12 8.41 45.84
CA ALA A 428 31.46 7.19 46.33
C ALA A 428 30.27 7.55 47.24
N GLY A 429 29.05 7.42 46.69
CA GLY A 429 27.80 7.68 47.39
C GLY A 429 27.09 8.99 47.03
N GLU A 430 27.70 9.87 46.23
CA GLU A 430 27.05 11.08 45.72
C GLU A 430 26.35 10.83 44.38
N ARG A 431 25.21 11.52 44.15
CA ARG A 431 24.48 11.46 42.88
C ARG A 431 25.21 12.29 41.82
N VAL A 432 26.15 11.68 41.11
CA VAL A 432 26.74 12.27 39.90
C VAL A 432 25.71 12.23 38.78
N THR A 433 25.37 13.40 38.24
CA THR A 433 24.54 13.48 37.04
C THR A 433 25.46 13.68 35.85
N SER A 434 25.42 12.77 34.88
CA SER A 434 26.15 12.95 33.62
C SER A 434 25.57 14.15 32.86
N MET A 435 26.42 15.11 32.52
CA MET A 435 26.03 16.24 31.67
C MET A 435 26.06 15.80 30.21
N LYS A 436 24.89 15.70 29.58
CA LYS A 436 24.79 15.50 28.13
C LYS A 436 24.76 16.85 27.44
N VAL A 437 25.80 17.14 26.65
CA VAL A 437 25.88 18.37 25.83
C VAL A 437 24.95 18.30 24.62
N PHE A 438 24.67 17.08 24.15
CA PHE A 438 23.74 16.82 23.05
C PHE A 438 22.50 16.09 23.58
N LYS A 439 21.34 16.41 23.00
CA LYS A 439 20.11 15.65 23.22
C LYS A 439 20.17 14.43 22.31
N ASP A 440 20.19 13.24 22.89
CA ASP A 440 20.01 12.01 22.14
C ASP A 440 18.55 11.99 21.66
N ASP A 441 18.34 12.13 20.36
CA ASP A 441 17.05 11.86 19.74
C ASP A 441 17.10 10.45 19.13
N ASP A 442 16.15 9.62 19.53
CA ASP A 442 15.92 8.32 18.89
C ASP A 442 15.53 8.61 17.43
N GLY A 443 16.42 8.28 16.49
CA GLY A 443 16.22 8.59 15.08
C GLY A 443 14.86 8.10 14.57
N VAL A 444 14.24 8.87 13.67
CA VAL A 444 12.91 8.58 13.08
C VAL A 444 12.97 7.43 12.04
N LEU A 445 14.06 6.69 11.97
CA LEU A 445 14.22 5.58 11.05
C LEU A 445 13.45 4.37 11.57
N ASP A 446 12.17 4.25 11.19
CA ASP A 446 11.52 2.95 11.19
C ASP A 446 12.11 2.11 10.06
N THR A 447 12.33 0.82 10.35
CA THR A 447 12.70 -0.20 9.36
C THR A 447 11.72 -0.16 8.20
N VAL A 448 12.18 -0.37 6.96
CA VAL A 448 11.28 -0.59 5.82
C VAL A 448 10.42 -1.81 6.13
N GLU A 449 9.13 -1.59 6.32
CA GLU A 449 8.19 -2.57 6.90
C GLU A 449 7.56 -3.38 5.76
N ASP A 450 7.34 -4.69 5.98
CA ASP A 450 6.65 -5.54 5.02
C ASP A 450 5.23 -5.00 4.79
N LEU A 451 5.03 -4.40 3.62
CA LEU A 451 3.73 -3.95 3.16
C LEU A 451 2.85 -5.17 2.83
N ILE A 452 1.55 -5.01 3.00
CA ILE A 452 0.57 -6.01 2.56
C ILE A 452 0.63 -6.10 1.03
N ASP A 453 0.55 -7.33 0.52
CA ASP A 453 0.49 -7.59 -0.91
C ASP A 453 -0.67 -6.79 -1.54
N PRO A 454 -0.44 -6.16 -2.72
CA PRO A 454 -1.51 -5.42 -3.39
C PRO A 454 -2.69 -6.35 -3.69
N ASP A 455 -3.90 -5.87 -3.42
CA ASP A 455 -5.11 -6.62 -3.72
C ASP A 455 -5.32 -6.72 -5.24
N ILE A 456 -5.98 -7.79 -5.68
CA ILE A 456 -6.31 -8.01 -7.09
C ILE A 456 -7.60 -7.25 -7.40
N SER A 457 -7.72 -6.69 -8.61
CA SER A 457 -8.98 -6.08 -9.06
C SER A 457 -10.13 -7.07 -8.96
N ALA A 458 -11.36 -6.55 -8.86
CA ALA A 458 -12.55 -7.38 -8.73
C ALA A 458 -12.60 -8.44 -9.82
N SER A 459 -12.42 -8.06 -11.09
CA SER A 459 -12.38 -8.97 -12.24
C SER A 459 -11.40 -10.16 -12.11
N GLY A 460 -10.33 -10.02 -11.33
CA GLY A 460 -9.33 -11.07 -11.10
C GLY A 460 -9.65 -12.00 -9.92
N TRP A 461 -10.71 -11.74 -9.16
CA TRP A 461 -11.12 -12.61 -8.06
C TRP A 461 -11.54 -14.00 -8.54
N SER A 462 -11.23 -15.02 -7.75
CA SER A 462 -11.51 -16.43 -8.08
C SER A 462 -13.00 -16.68 -8.35
N GLY A 463 -13.89 -15.99 -7.63
CA GLY A 463 -15.34 -16.13 -7.83
C GLY A 463 -15.83 -15.68 -9.19
N TRP A 464 -15.35 -14.53 -9.66
CA TRP A 464 -15.74 -14.02 -10.97
C TRP A 464 -15.02 -14.70 -12.12
N THR A 465 -13.73 -15.01 -11.98
CA THR A 465 -13.00 -15.76 -13.01
C THR A 465 -13.57 -17.17 -13.21
N THR A 466 -14.03 -17.82 -12.13
CA THR A 466 -14.74 -19.10 -12.21
C THR A 466 -16.10 -18.95 -12.90
N LEU A 467 -16.83 -17.85 -12.63
CA LEU A 467 -18.10 -17.54 -13.31
C LEU A 467 -17.89 -17.46 -14.82
N MET A 468 -16.92 -16.63 -15.23
CA MET A 468 -16.67 -16.34 -16.63
C MET A 468 -16.19 -17.56 -17.40
N ARG A 469 -15.38 -18.42 -16.77
CA ARG A 469 -14.98 -19.70 -17.40
C ARG A 469 -16.20 -20.58 -17.68
N LYS A 470 -17.13 -20.70 -16.72
CA LYS A 470 -18.36 -21.47 -16.93
C LYS A 470 -19.25 -20.88 -18.02
N VAL A 471 -19.41 -19.55 -18.04
CA VAL A 471 -20.17 -18.87 -19.09
C VAL A 471 -19.54 -19.11 -20.47
N LEU A 472 -18.21 -19.12 -20.57
CA LEU A 472 -17.50 -19.45 -21.80
C LEU A 472 -17.69 -20.92 -22.19
N ASP A 473 -17.61 -21.85 -21.24
CA ASP A 473 -17.83 -23.27 -21.48
C ASP A 473 -19.26 -23.54 -22.00
N ASP A 474 -20.27 -22.80 -21.51
CA ASP A 474 -21.67 -22.87 -21.96
C ASP A 474 -21.89 -22.30 -23.38
N LEU A 475 -20.99 -21.43 -23.87
CA LEU A 475 -21.10 -20.81 -25.19
C LEU A 475 -20.48 -21.67 -26.31
N VAL A 476 -19.63 -22.66 -25.97
CA VAL A 476 -19.04 -23.57 -26.94
C VAL A 476 -20.04 -24.71 -27.23
N PRO A 477 -20.59 -24.82 -28.45
CA PRO A 477 -21.52 -25.89 -28.80
C PRO A 477 -20.86 -27.27 -28.62
N ASP A 478 -21.56 -28.22 -28.02
CA ASP A 478 -21.05 -29.60 -27.82
C ASP A 478 -20.84 -30.37 -29.15
N ASP A 479 -21.33 -29.85 -30.29
CA ASP A 479 -21.15 -30.44 -31.62
C ASP A 479 -19.67 -30.62 -32.03
N SER A 480 -18.72 -29.97 -31.34
CA SER A 480 -17.27 -30.17 -31.57
C SER A 480 -16.62 -31.23 -30.67
N LYS A 481 -17.34 -31.83 -29.71
CA LYS A 481 -16.78 -32.87 -28.81
C LYS A 481 -17.08 -34.30 -29.28
N ASP A 482 -18.09 -34.48 -30.14
CA ASP A 482 -18.49 -35.80 -30.64
C ASP A 482 -17.86 -36.19 -31.99
N SER A 483 -16.94 -35.39 -32.54
CA SER A 483 -16.14 -35.80 -33.72
C SER A 483 -14.93 -36.67 -33.37
N ASN A 484 -15.06 -37.59 -32.40
CA ASN A 484 -14.20 -38.78 -32.33
C ASN A 484 -14.80 -39.85 -33.24
N LEU A 485 -14.73 -39.58 -34.54
CA LEU A 485 -14.76 -40.64 -35.54
C LEU A 485 -13.39 -41.32 -35.47
N GLU A 486 -13.38 -42.60 -35.09
CA GLU A 486 -12.20 -43.46 -35.15
C GLU A 486 -11.54 -43.33 -36.54
N GLY A 487 -10.36 -42.74 -36.56
CA GLY A 487 -9.62 -42.46 -37.78
C GLY A 487 -8.24 -41.95 -37.44
N ASP A 488 -7.32 -42.88 -37.19
CA ASP A 488 -5.88 -42.64 -37.22
C ASP A 488 -5.50 -41.86 -38.49
N THR A 489 -5.05 -40.61 -38.33
CA THR A 489 -3.74 -40.10 -38.78
C THR A 489 -3.70 -38.57 -38.87
N SER A 490 -2.65 -38.01 -38.27
CA SER A 490 -1.95 -36.78 -38.66
C SER A 490 -2.62 -35.40 -38.44
N SER A 491 -1.92 -34.62 -37.60
CA SER A 491 -1.73 -33.16 -37.71
C SER A 491 -2.96 -32.26 -37.74
N GLY A 492 -3.63 -32.12 -36.58
CA GLY A 492 -4.44 -30.95 -36.24
C GLY A 492 -3.67 -30.06 -35.27
N ILE A 493 -3.40 -28.82 -35.67
CA ILE A 493 -2.73 -27.79 -34.86
C ILE A 493 -3.55 -27.55 -33.59
N GLY A 494 -3.08 -28.07 -32.47
CA GLY A 494 -3.55 -27.66 -31.16
C GLY A 494 -3.22 -26.19 -30.98
N ILE A 495 -4.24 -25.34 -30.86
CA ILE A 495 -4.06 -23.99 -30.34
C ILE A 495 -3.69 -24.19 -28.86
N PRO A 496 -2.44 -23.93 -28.43
CA PRO A 496 -2.15 -23.96 -27.00
C PRO A 496 -2.99 -22.87 -26.34
N SER A 497 -3.63 -23.25 -25.25
CA SER A 497 -4.33 -22.36 -24.32
C SER A 497 -3.38 -21.29 -23.77
N ILE A 498 -3.21 -20.20 -24.53
CA ILE A 498 -2.39 -19.03 -24.18
C ILE A 498 -3.01 -18.18 -23.03
N PHE A 499 -4.21 -18.53 -22.55
CA PHE A 499 -4.90 -17.79 -21.47
C PHE A 499 -4.84 -18.44 -20.08
N GLY A 500 -3.90 -19.36 -19.85
CA GLY A 500 -3.63 -19.92 -18.52
C GLY A 500 -2.32 -19.42 -17.92
N SER A 501 -2.41 -18.49 -16.95
CA SER A 501 -1.38 -18.01 -16.01
C SER A 501 -0.38 -16.90 -16.45
N PRO A 502 -0.75 -15.60 -16.33
CA PRO A 502 0.18 -14.49 -16.53
C PRO A 502 1.25 -14.24 -15.44
N PRO A 503 1.18 -14.67 -14.16
CA PRO A 503 2.22 -14.28 -13.20
C PRO A 503 3.43 -15.22 -13.17
N PHE A 504 3.34 -16.46 -13.66
CA PHE A 504 4.43 -17.43 -13.49
C PHE A 504 5.56 -17.29 -14.53
N ILE A 505 5.22 -17.06 -15.80
CA ILE A 505 6.21 -16.90 -16.88
C ILE A 505 6.95 -15.56 -16.76
N LEU A 506 6.26 -14.48 -16.39
CA LEU A 506 6.89 -13.18 -16.14
C LEU A 506 7.81 -13.23 -14.91
N SER A 507 7.46 -13.98 -13.87
CA SER A 507 8.33 -14.20 -12.70
C SER A 507 9.59 -14.99 -13.05
N ILE A 508 9.47 -16.05 -13.87
CA ILE A 508 10.65 -16.82 -14.33
C ILE A 508 11.55 -15.95 -15.22
N VAL A 509 10.98 -15.15 -16.13
CA VAL A 509 11.76 -14.24 -16.99
C VAL A 509 12.46 -13.17 -16.14
N ALA A 510 11.80 -12.61 -15.12
CA ALA A 510 12.40 -11.65 -14.20
C ALA A 510 13.53 -12.27 -13.36
N ILE A 511 13.37 -13.51 -12.88
CA ILE A 511 14.40 -14.24 -12.13
C ILE A 511 15.60 -14.55 -13.04
N VAL A 512 15.35 -15.03 -14.27
CA VAL A 512 16.41 -15.32 -15.25
C VAL A 512 17.16 -14.04 -15.63
N LEU A 513 16.47 -12.93 -15.87
CA LEU A 513 17.10 -11.63 -16.15
C LEU A 513 17.88 -11.08 -14.95
N SER A 514 17.40 -11.29 -13.73
CA SER A 514 18.11 -10.89 -12.51
C SER A 514 19.39 -11.70 -12.31
N ILE A 515 19.34 -13.01 -12.56
CA ILE A 515 20.52 -13.90 -12.52
C ILE A 515 21.51 -13.52 -13.63
N LEU A 516 21.04 -13.23 -14.84
CA LEU A 516 21.89 -12.77 -15.94
C LEU A 516 22.58 -11.44 -15.61
N SER A 517 21.83 -10.48 -15.04
CA SER A 517 22.38 -9.19 -14.60
C SER A 517 23.44 -9.36 -13.51
N LEU A 518 23.22 -10.29 -12.56
CA LEU A 518 24.20 -10.60 -11.52
C LEU A 518 25.47 -11.25 -12.11
N MET A 519 25.31 -12.16 -13.07
CA MET A 519 26.44 -12.79 -13.76
C MET A 519 27.25 -11.79 -14.59
N ILE A 520 26.58 -10.89 -15.34
CA ILE A 520 27.24 -9.81 -16.09
C ILE A 520 27.99 -8.87 -15.14
N SER A 521 27.40 -8.53 -13.99
CA SER A 521 28.04 -7.67 -13.00
C SER A 521 29.23 -8.34 -12.29
N CYS A 522 29.22 -9.67 -12.15
CA CYS A 522 30.34 -10.45 -11.66
C CYS A 522 31.46 -10.63 -12.71
N MET A 523 31.10 -10.70 -14.00
CA MET A 523 32.08 -10.78 -15.09
C MET A 523 32.81 -9.45 -15.34
N ASN A 524 32.16 -8.31 -15.08
CA ASN A 524 32.77 -6.98 -15.20
C ASN A 524 33.59 -6.55 -13.96
N ARG A 525 33.74 -7.42 -12.95
CA ARG A 525 34.53 -7.15 -11.73
C ARG A 525 35.88 -7.89 -11.70
N LYS A 526 36.40 -8.32 -12.86
CA LYS A 526 37.77 -8.79 -13.02
C LYS A 526 38.63 -7.79 -13.78
#